data_AF-A0A161MAN0-F1
#
_entry.id   AF-A0A161MAN0-F1
#
_cell.length_a   1.000
_cell.length_b   1.000
_cell.length_c   1.000
_cell.angle_alpha   90.00
_cell.angle_beta   90.00
_cell.angle_gamma   90.00
#
_symmetry.space_group_name_H-M   'P 1'
#
loop_
_entity.id
_entity.type
_entity.pdbx_description
1 polymer ?
#
loop_
_entity_poly.entity_id
_entity_poly.type
_entity_poly.pdbx_seq_one_letter_code
_entity_poly.pdbx_strand_id
1 'polypeptide(L)'
;MRKTMTSLILGLRLSGAVTRVFKHNNVKHLEKMLREAIIIGQPKTGKPWDKILIVVEGVYSMEGSIVHLPEIIALKKKYKAYLYLD
;
A
#
# COMPACT_ATOMS: atom_id res chain seq x y z
N MET A 1 -16.54 -4.08 -1.51
CA MET A 1 -16.17 -4.19 -2.93
C MET A 1 -14.69 -3.80 -3.06
N ARG A 2 -13.82 -4.67 -3.61
CA ARG A 2 -12.41 -4.33 -3.86
C ARG A 2 -12.37 -3.37 -5.05
N LYS A 3 -11.88 -2.15 -4.84
CA LYS A 3 -11.83 -1.07 -5.84
C LYS A 3 -10.38 -0.85 -6.26
N THR A 4 -9.81 -1.83 -6.97
CA THR A 4 -8.45 -1.71 -7.51
C THR A 4 -8.48 -2.27 -8.93
N MET A 5 -7.86 -1.59 -9.89
CA MET A 5 -7.79 -2.00 -11.28
C MET A 5 -7.19 -3.41 -11.40
N THR A 6 -7.81 -4.24 -12.23
CA THR A 6 -7.44 -5.65 -12.46
C THR A 6 -5.98 -5.80 -12.93
N SER A 7 -5.44 -4.79 -13.63
CA SER A 7 -4.04 -4.73 -14.08
C SER A 7 -3.05 -4.69 -12.93
N LEU A 8 -3.29 -3.86 -11.91
CA LEU A 8 -2.44 -3.76 -10.71
C LEU A 8 -2.43 -5.08 -9.93
N ILE A 9 -3.60 -5.72 -9.79
CA ILE A 9 -3.71 -7.01 -9.09
C ILE A 9 -2.88 -8.08 -9.80
N LEU A 10 -2.90 -8.10 -11.14
CA LEU A 10 -2.11 -9.04 -11.92
C LEU A 10 -0.60 -8.75 -11.80
N GLY A 11 -0.19 -7.49 -11.94
CA GLY A 11 1.21 -7.09 -11.79
C GLY A 11 1.78 -7.43 -10.40
N LEU A 12 0.98 -7.19 -9.35
CA LEU A 12 1.34 -7.55 -7.98
C LEU A 12 1.48 -9.07 -7.80
N ARG A 13 0.59 -9.88 -8.40
CA ARG A 13 0.71 -11.36 -8.35
C ARG A 13 1.96 -11.87 -9.06
N LEU A 14 2.31 -11.31 -10.21
CA LEU A 14 3.47 -11.73 -10.99
C LEU A 14 4.80 -11.31 -10.35
N SER A 15 4.80 -10.24 -9.56
CA SER A 15 6.02 -9.71 -8.91
C SER A 15 6.62 -10.63 -7.83
N GLY A 16 5.87 -11.63 -7.34
CA GLY A 16 6.29 -12.46 -6.21
C GLY A 16 6.35 -11.71 -4.86
N ALA A 17 5.97 -10.42 -4.84
CA ALA A 17 5.93 -9.64 -3.62
C ALA A 17 4.78 -10.08 -2.70
N VAL A 18 4.98 -9.89 -1.40
CA VAL A 18 3.90 -10.11 -0.43
C VAL A 18 2.95 -8.92 -0.50
N THR A 19 1.71 -9.20 -0.86
CA THR A 19 0.68 -8.19 -1.10
C THR A 19 -0.24 -8.07 0.11
N ARG A 20 -0.54 -6.84 0.52
CA ARG A 20 -1.54 -6.53 1.55
C ARG A 20 -2.44 -5.41 1.06
N VAL A 21 -3.73 -5.54 1.29
CA VAL A 21 -4.74 -4.58 0.82
C VAL A 21 -5.27 -3.79 2.02
N PHE A 22 -5.18 -2.47 1.98
CA PHE A 22 -5.80 -1.60 2.99
C PHE A 22 -7.21 -1.20 2.57
N LYS A 23 -7.98 -0.67 3.53
CA LYS A 23 -9.36 -0.24 3.27
C LYS A 23 -9.32 1.08 2.51
N HIS A 24 -10.20 1.24 1.52
CA HIS A 24 -10.33 2.46 0.73
C HIS A 24 -10.30 3.72 1.60
N ASN A 25 -9.43 4.66 1.22
CA ASN A 25 -9.24 5.95 1.89
C ASN A 25 -9.00 5.88 3.41
N ASN A 26 -8.55 4.74 3.95
CA ASN A 26 -8.27 4.57 5.37
C ASN A 26 -6.76 4.56 5.65
N VAL A 27 -6.23 5.76 5.86
CA VAL A 27 -4.82 6.00 6.17
C VAL A 27 -4.39 5.32 7.47
N LYS A 28 -5.27 5.27 8.49
CA LYS A 28 -4.97 4.59 9.76
C LYS A 28 -4.77 3.08 9.57
N HIS A 29 -5.56 2.46 8.69
CA HIS A 29 -5.40 1.05 8.36
C HIS A 29 -4.09 0.81 7.60
N LEU A 30 -3.73 1.69 6.66
CA LEU A 30 -2.44 1.66 5.98
C LEU A 30 -1.27 1.75 6.98
N GLU A 31 -1.31 2.72 7.91
CA GLU A 31 -0.27 2.87 8.93
C GLU A 31 -0.15 1.62 9.82
N LYS A 32 -1.27 1.06 10.26
CA LYS A 32 -1.27 -0.17 11.07
C LYS A 32 -0.55 -1.31 10.34
N MET A 33 -0.88 -1.53 9.07
CA MET A 33 -0.25 -2.59 8.28
C MET A 33 1.22 -2.33 7.99
N LEU A 34 1.62 -1.07 7.76
CA LEU A 34 3.03 -0.71 7.60
C LEU A 34 3.83 -1.04 8.86
N ARG A 35 3.31 -0.65 10.04
CA ARG A 35 3.95 -0.97 11.33
C ARG A 35 4.07 -2.48 11.54
N GLU A 36 2.98 -3.21 11.32
CA GLU A 36 2.99 -4.68 11.45
C GLU A 36 3.98 -5.33 10.49
N ALA A 37 4.04 -4.88 9.23
CA ALA A 37 4.99 -5.40 8.25
C ALA A 37 6.44 -5.15 8.69
N ILE A 38 6.75 -3.96 9.21
CA ILE A 38 8.09 -3.61 9.70
C ILE A 38 8.47 -4.42 10.95
N ILE A 39 7.54 -4.61 11.89
CA ILE A 39 7.80 -5.33 13.15
C ILE A 39 7.97 -6.83 12.89
N ILE A 40 7.11 -7.42 12.06
CA ILE A 40 7.11 -8.88 11.81
C ILE A 40 8.20 -9.27 10.81
N GLY A 41 8.49 -8.39 9.84
CA GLY A 41 9.39 -8.72 8.73
C GLY A 41 8.75 -9.65 7.71
N GLN A 42 9.60 -10.31 6.92
CA GLN A 42 9.21 -11.22 5.85
C GLN A 42 8.55 -12.50 6.42
N PRO A 43 7.39 -12.95 5.91
CA PRO A 43 6.60 -14.03 6.53
C PRO A 43 7.33 -15.35 6.72
N LYS A 44 8.33 -15.65 5.88
CA LYS A 44 9.08 -16.92 5.90
C LYS A 44 10.37 -16.84 6.70
N THR A 45 10.97 -15.66 6.82
CA THR A 45 12.34 -15.51 7.34
C THR A 45 12.43 -14.57 8.54
N GLY A 46 11.39 -13.78 8.82
CA GLY A 46 11.41 -12.73 9.84
C GLY A 46 12.37 -11.58 9.54
N LYS A 47 13.06 -11.60 8.39
CA LYS A 47 14.02 -10.57 8.03
C LYS A 47 13.30 -9.25 7.72
N PRO A 48 13.95 -8.09 7.94
CA PRO A 48 13.41 -6.81 7.49
C PRO A 48 13.07 -6.82 5.99
N TRP A 49 12.11 -6.00 5.61
CA TRP A 49 11.78 -5.78 4.20
C TRP A 49 12.84 -4.88 3.56
N ASP A 50 13.39 -5.29 2.41
CA ASP A 50 14.33 -4.45 1.65
C ASP A 50 13.62 -3.22 1.07
N LYS A 51 12.39 -3.42 0.58
CA LYS A 51 11.53 -2.36 0.02
C LYS A 51 10.07 -2.60 0.38
N ILE A 52 9.39 -1.53 0.74
CA ILE A 52 7.93 -1.50 0.93
C ILE A 52 7.36 -0.51 -0.09
N LEU A 53 6.45 -0.97 -0.95
CA LEU A 53 5.79 -0.16 -1.97
C LEU A 53 4.32 0.03 -1.63
N ILE A 54 3.91 1.28 -1.48
CA ILE A 54 2.51 1.69 -1.33
C ILE A 54 2.00 2.00 -2.73
N VAL A 55 0.92 1.36 -3.14
CA VAL A 55 0.28 1.57 -4.45
C VAL A 55 -1.12 2.13 -4.19
N VAL A 56 -1.42 3.29 -4.75
CA VAL A 56 -2.74 3.93 -4.64
C VAL A 56 -3.20 4.48 -5.98
N GLU A 57 -4.51 4.52 -6.21
CA GLU A 57 -5.11 5.12 -7.41
C GLU A 57 -5.52 6.57 -7.06
N GLY A 58 -5.12 7.54 -7.89
CA GLY A 58 -5.26 8.98 -7.63
C GLY A 58 -6.64 9.54 -7.95
N VAL A 59 -7.36 8.91 -8.88
CA VAL A 59 -8.73 9.29 -9.26
C VAL A 59 -9.62 8.06 -9.23
N TYR A 60 -10.46 7.97 -8.21
CA TYR A 60 -11.53 6.98 -8.20
C TYR A 60 -12.73 7.52 -8.96
N SER A 61 -12.76 7.25 -10.28
CA SER A 61 -13.78 7.74 -11.23
C SER A 61 -15.24 7.41 -10.87
N MET A 62 -15.47 6.52 -9.91
CA MET A 62 -16.81 6.08 -9.48
C MET A 62 -17.38 6.84 -8.27
N GLU A 63 -16.56 7.58 -7.51
CA GLU A 63 -17.02 8.19 -6.24
C GLU A 63 -16.54 9.62 -6.00
N GLY A 64 -15.70 10.19 -6.86
CA GLY A 64 -15.16 11.55 -6.67
C GLY A 64 -14.34 11.72 -5.38
N SER A 65 -13.98 10.62 -4.71
CA SER A 65 -13.16 10.65 -3.51
C SER A 65 -11.70 10.86 -3.88
N ILE A 66 -11.19 12.06 -3.56
CA ILE A 66 -9.77 12.39 -3.67
C ILE A 66 -9.03 11.59 -2.61
N VAL A 67 -8.01 10.84 -3.00
CA VAL A 67 -7.17 10.12 -2.04
C VAL A 67 -6.53 11.13 -1.06
N HIS A 68 -6.42 10.78 0.22
CA HIS A 68 -5.70 11.61 1.21
C HIS A 68 -4.17 11.58 0.98
N LEU A 69 -3.74 12.06 -0.19
CA LEU A 69 -2.37 12.03 -0.67
C LEU A 69 -1.37 12.69 0.30
N PRO A 70 -1.67 13.84 0.93
CA PRO A 70 -0.75 14.45 1.90
C PRO A 70 -0.43 13.51 3.08
N GLU A 71 -1.44 12.80 3.59
CA GLU A 71 -1.26 11.87 4.70
C GLU A 71 -0.46 10.63 4.29
N ILE A 72 -0.72 10.11 3.08
CA ILE A 72 0.03 8.97 2.52
C ILE A 72 1.50 9.35 2.28
N ILE A 73 1.77 10.57 1.78
CA ILE A 73 3.13 11.09 1.64
C ILE A 73 3.81 11.23 3.01
N ALA A 74 3.08 11.65 4.04
CA ALA A 74 3.64 11.72 5.40
C ALA A 74 4.03 10.32 5.91
N LEU A 75 3.16 9.30 5.72
CA LEU A 75 3.48 7.92 6.06
C LEU A 75 4.66 7.37 5.25
N LYS A 76 4.69 7.65 3.94
CA LYS A 76 5.81 7.29 3.06
C LYS A 76 7.14 7.78 3.64
N LYS A 77 7.20 9.06 4.01
CA LYS A 77 8.41 9.66 4.61
C LYS A 77 8.73 9.06 5.97
N LYS A 78 7.72 8.89 6.84
CA LYS A 78 7.87 8.33 8.20
C LYS A 78 8.44 6.91 8.20
N TYR A 79 7.98 6.06 7.29
CA TYR A 79 8.35 4.65 7.24
C TYR A 79 9.36 4.31 6.13
N LYS A 80 9.91 5.33 5.44
CA LYS A 80 10.84 5.18 4.30
C LYS A 80 10.30 4.23 3.21
N ALA A 81 8.99 4.24 2.99
CA ALA A 81 8.34 3.45 1.96
C ALA A 81 8.42 4.16 0.59
N TYR A 82 8.17 3.41 -0.47
CA TYR A 82 7.95 3.94 -1.81
C TYR A 82 6.45 4.15 -2.04
N LEU A 83 6.11 5.10 -2.90
CA LEU A 83 4.72 5.39 -3.28
C LEU A 83 4.63 5.35 -4.80
N TYR A 84 3.74 4.52 -5.32
CA TYR A 84 3.30 4.50 -6.71
C TYR A 84 1.86 5.01 -6.74
N LEU A 85 1.62 6.02 -7.57
CA LEU A 85 0.32 6.61 -7.81
C LEU A 85 -0.09 6.25 -9.23
N ASP A 86 -1.23 5.57 -9.39
CA ASP A 86 -1.87 5.29 -10.67
C ASP A 86 -2.98 6.32 -10.95
#